data_AF-A0A8T4X8P7-F1
#
_entry.id   AF-A0A8T4X8P7-F1
#
_cell.length_a   1.000
_cell.length_b   1.000
_cell.length_c   1.000
_cell.angle_alpha   90.00
_cell.angle_beta   90.00
_cell.angle_gamma   90.00
#
_symmetry.space_group_name_H-M   'P 1'
#
loop_
_entity.id
_entity.type
_entity.pdbx_description
1 polymer ?
#
loop_
_entity_poly.entity_id
_entity_poly.type
_entity_poly.pdbx_seq_one_letter_code
_entity_poly.pdbx_strand_id
1 'polypeptide(L)' 'MKPQSCRNCGKELHQNQRVCPSCGRDTGYDDTE' A
#
# COMPACT_ATOMS: atom_id res chain seq x y z
N MET A 1 -11.48 2.96 -9.16
CA MET A 1 -10.17 2.99 -8.50
C MET A 1 -10.34 3.69 -7.16
N LYS A 2 -10.30 2.97 -6.04
CA LYS A 2 -10.46 3.58 -4.70
C LYS A 2 -9.05 3.66 -4.08
N PRO A 3 -8.58 4.83 -3.63
CA PRO A 3 -7.26 4.92 -3.00
C PRO A 3 -7.23 4.03 -1.77
N GLN A 4 -6.28 3.11 -1.72
CA GLN A 4 -6.00 2.33 -0.52
C GLN A 4 -5.26 3.27 0.42
N SER A 5 -5.79 3.57 1.61
CA SER A 5 -5.00 4.26 2.62
C SER A 5 -4.24 3.23 3.46
N CYS A 6 -2.99 3.55 3.80
CA CYS A 6 -2.19 2.70 4.64
C CYS A 6 -2.85 2.59 6.01
N ARG A 7 -3.19 1.36 6.44
CA ARG A 7 -3.80 1.13 7.76
C ARG A 7 -2.86 1.43 8.93
N ASN A 8 -1.56 1.56 8.67
CA ASN A 8 -0.55 1.85 9.68
C ASN A 8 -0.32 3.36 9.90
N CYS A 9 -0.19 4.14 8.82
CA CYS A 9 0.09 5.57 8.91
C CYS A 9 -1.00 6.49 8.35
N GLY A 10 -2.03 5.94 7.70
CA GLY A 10 -3.13 6.69 7.09
C GLY A 10 -2.82 7.30 5.72
N LYS A 11 -1.58 7.20 5.22
CA LYS A 11 -1.21 7.81 3.92
C LYS A 11 -1.82 7.08 2.74
N GLU A 12 -2.18 7.82 1.71
CA GLU A 12 -2.68 7.28 0.45
C GLU A 12 -1.61 6.40 -0.24
N LEU A 13 -2.02 5.17 -0.56
CA LEU A 13 -1.28 4.16 -1.29
C LEU A 13 -1.87 4.06 -2.70
N HIS A 14 -0.97 4.00 -3.68
CA HIS A 14 -1.37 3.71 -5.05
C HIS A 14 -1.64 2.21 -5.21
N GLN A 15 -2.51 1.86 -6.16
CA GLN A 15 -3.03 0.49 -6.36
C GLN A 15 -1.96 -0.59 -6.63
N ASN A 16 -0.70 -0.22 -6.90
CA ASN A 16 0.41 -1.13 -7.17
C ASN A 16 1.58 -1.01 -6.16
N GLN A 17 1.39 -0.30 -5.05
CA GLN A 17 2.45 -0.12 -4.06
C GLN A 17 2.45 -1.30 -3.10
N ARG A 18 3.41 -2.22 -3.21
CA ARG A 18 3.60 -3.37 -2.28
C ARG A 18 4.02 -2.95 -0.88
N VAL A 19 4.66 -1.79 -0.76
CA VAL A 19 5.15 -1.24 0.49
C VAL A 19 4.76 0.22 0.55
N CYS A 20 4.29 0.68 1.71
CA CYS A 20 3.97 2.07 1.93
C CYS A 20 5.26 2.91 1.89
N PRO A 21 5.42 3.85 0.93
CA PRO A 21 6.64 4.65 0.82
C PRO A 21 6.84 5.64 1.97
N SER A 22 5.85 5.79 2.85
CA SER A 22 5.92 6.74 3.96
C SER A 22 6.17 6.11 5.32
N CYS A 23 5.78 4.86 5.53
CA CYS A 23 6.02 4.17 6.81
C CYS A 23 6.77 2.84 6.65
N GLY A 24 6.98 2.36 5.42
CA GLY A 24 7.68 1.10 5.15
C GLY A 24 6.85 -0.16 5.39
N ARG A 25 5.55 -0.04 5.69
CA ARG A 25 4.67 -1.20 5.92
C ARG A 25 4.29 -1.89 4.62
N ASP A 26 4.37 -3.22 4.60
CA ASP A 26 3.86 -4.04 3.51
C ASP A 26 2.33 -3.90 3.37
N THR A 27 1.86 -3.78 2.14
CA THR A 27 0.44 -3.55 1.81
C THR A 27 -0.23 -4.83 1.32
N GLY A 28 0.51 -5.95 1.27
CA GLY A 28 0.00 -7.27 0.89
C GLY A 28 -0.35 -7.43 -0.59
N TYR A 29 0.16 -6.56 -1.49
CA TYR A 29 0.03 -6.79 -2.93
C TYR A 29 0.98 -7.91 -3.36
N ASP A 30 0.46 -9.13 -3.29
CA ASP A 30 1.08 -10.35 -3.79
C ASP A 30 0.86 -10.41 -5.31
N ASP A 31 1.92 -10.09 -6.04
CA ASP A 31 2.05 -10.24 -7.49
C ASP A 31 2.56 -11.65 -7.77
N THR A 32 1.80 -12.67 -7.37
CA THR A 32 2.10 -14.05 -7.77
C THR A 32 1.42 -14.30 -9.10
N GLU A 33 2.22 -14.21 -10.18
CA GLU A 33 1.94 -14.87 -11.46
C GLU A 33 2.18 -16.38 -11.33
#